data_AF-A0A4P7YUF7-F1
#
_entry.id   AF-A0A4P7YUF7-F1
#
_cell.length_a   1.000
_cell.length_b   1.000
_cell.length_c   1.000
_cell.angle_alpha   90.00
_cell.angle_beta   90.00
_cell.angle_gamma   90.00
#
_symmetry.space_group_name_H-M   'P 1'
#
loop_
_entity.id
_entity.type
_entity.pdbx_description
1 polymer ?
#
loop_
_entity_poly.entity_id
_entity_poly.type
_entity_poly.pdbx_seq_one_letter_code
_entity_poly.pdbx_strand_id
1 'polypeptide(L)'
;MMDEAITAFQQHQLARKEMVDTLPDGGATIIVLTNAVGRLVREVILALRGPAVARQCQIVAVNRRCDLEKLMGLRGHVVLDPSFSDRASEDVRRAASALLYVDGQGVPRRLCAPPDAV
;
A
#
# COMPACT_ATOMS: atom_id res chain seq x y z
N MET A 1 -27.02 11.42 -1.72
CA MET A 1 -26.09 10.52 -2.44
C MET A 1 -24.74 11.19 -2.80
N MET A 2 -24.45 12.44 -2.38
CA MET A 2 -23.14 13.09 -2.64
C MET A 2 -22.12 12.96 -1.50
N ASP A 3 -22.52 12.41 -0.35
CA ASP A 3 -21.68 12.33 0.86
C ASP A 3 -20.68 11.17 0.81
N GLU A 4 -21.14 9.98 0.40
CA GLU A 4 -20.34 8.74 0.43
C GLU A 4 -19.05 8.81 -0.40
N ALA A 5 -19.10 9.45 -1.58
CA ALA A 5 -17.94 9.57 -2.46
C ALA A 5 -16.88 10.53 -1.88
N ILE A 6 -17.31 11.56 -1.16
CA ILE A 6 -16.41 12.53 -0.50
C ILE A 6 -15.75 11.86 0.71
N THR A 7 -16.52 11.10 1.49
CA THR A 7 -16.01 10.34 2.64
C THR A 7 -14.99 9.30 2.19
N ALA A 8 -15.28 8.50 1.15
CA ALA A 8 -14.36 7.48 0.64
C ALA A 8 -13.06 8.09 0.12
N PHE A 9 -13.14 9.22 -0.61
CA PHE A 9 -11.94 9.92 -1.08
C PHE A 9 -11.09 10.45 0.08
N GLN A 10 -11.72 11.06 1.09
CA GLN A 10 -11.02 11.54 2.28
C GLN A 10 -10.38 10.41 3.10
N GLN A 11 -11.07 9.28 3.24
CA GLN A 11 -10.55 8.09 3.92
C GLN A 11 -9.32 7.52 3.22
N HIS A 12 -9.34 7.41 1.88
CA HIS A 12 -8.17 6.96 1.13
C HIS A 12 -6.97 7.91 1.28
N GLN A 13 -7.19 9.22 1.34
CA GLN A 13 -6.12 10.20 1.54
C GLN A 13 -5.53 10.12 2.95
N LEU A 14 -6.38 9.95 3.98
CA LEU A 14 -5.93 9.80 5.36
C LEU A 14 -5.13 8.51 5.55
N ALA A 15 -5.66 7.38 5.09
CA ALA A 15 -4.99 6.08 5.20
C ALA A 15 -3.65 6.07 4.45
N ARG A 16 -3.55 6.79 3.32
CA ARG A 16 -2.28 6.97 2.60
C ARG A 16 -1.28 7.80 3.39
N LYS A 17 -1.73 8.84 4.10
CA LYS A 17 -0.86 9.62 4.98
C LYS A 17 -0.32 8.76 6.13
N GLU A 18 -1.20 8.01 6.80
CA GLU A 18 -0.80 7.09 7.88
C GLU A 18 0.20 6.04 7.38
N MET A 19 -0.06 5.46 6.20
CA MET A 19 0.86 4.56 5.53
C MET A 19 2.25 5.20 5.33
N VAL A 20 2.31 6.44 4.84
CA VAL A 20 3.56 7.18 4.62
C VAL A 20 4.30 7.45 5.93
N ASP A 21 3.58 7.74 7.02
CA ASP A 21 4.17 7.92 8.34
C ASP A 21 4.80 6.64 8.88
N THR A 22 4.28 5.47 8.51
CA THR A 22 4.86 4.17 8.91
C THR A 22 6.07 3.72 8.08
N LEU A 23 6.43 4.45 7.02
CA LEU A 23 7.56 4.05 6.17
C LEU A 23 8.88 4.11 6.96
N PRO A 24 9.75 3.09 6.82
CA PRO A 24 11.08 3.12 7.39
C PRO A 24 11.96 4.14 6.68
N ASP A 25 12.90 4.75 7.42
CA ASP A 25 13.85 5.72 6.86
C ASP A 25 14.82 5.09 5.85
N GLY A 26 14.94 3.76 5.83
CA GLY A 26 15.68 3.03 4.80
C GLY A 26 14.94 2.87 3.48
N GLY A 27 13.70 3.36 3.38
CA GLY A 27 12.82 3.17 2.23
C GLY A 27 12.06 1.84 2.24
N ALA A 28 11.03 1.77 1.40
CA ALA A 28 10.16 0.61 1.29
C ALA A 28 9.65 0.46 -0.14
N THR A 29 9.20 -0.75 -0.48
CA THR A 29 8.45 -0.97 -1.71
C THR A 29 6.96 -0.75 -1.45
N ILE A 30 6.33 0.14 -2.21
CA ILE A 30 4.91 0.47 -2.08
C ILE A 30 4.18 -0.05 -3.31
N ILE A 31 3.19 -0.91 -3.09
CA ILE A 31 2.37 -1.49 -4.14
C ILE A 31 1.10 -0.66 -4.30
N VAL A 32 0.85 -0.21 -5.53
CA VAL A 32 -0.29 0.64 -5.88
C VAL A 32 -1.08 0.02 -7.04
N LEU A 33 -2.36 0.38 -7.19
CA LEU A 33 -3.19 -0.15 -8.27
C LEU A 33 -2.78 0.37 -9.65
N THR A 34 -2.34 1.63 -9.74
CA THR A 34 -2.01 2.27 -11.02
C THR A 34 -0.81 3.21 -10.89
N ASN A 35 -0.15 3.50 -12.01
CA ASN A 35 0.94 4.47 -12.06
C ASN A 35 0.50 5.88 -11.64
N ALA A 36 -0.77 6.26 -11.89
CA ALA A 36 -1.31 7.54 -11.46
C ALA A 36 -1.35 7.65 -9.93
N VAL A 37 -1.82 6.59 -9.25
CA VAL A 37 -1.78 6.51 -7.78
C VAL A 37 -0.33 6.53 -7.30
N GLY A 38 0.57 5.83 -7.98
CA GLY A 38 1.99 5.83 -7.62
C GLY A 38 2.64 7.22 -7.66
N ARG A 39 2.29 8.05 -8.65
CA ARG A 39 2.75 9.45 -8.70
C ARG A 39 2.24 10.26 -7.51
N LEU A 40 0.96 10.14 -7.18
CA LEU A 40 0.38 10.82 -6.02
C LEU A 40 1.04 10.39 -4.71
N VAL A 41 1.23 9.08 -4.50
CA VAL A 41 1.92 8.55 -3.31
C VAL A 41 3.33 9.11 -3.22
N ARG A 42 4.06 9.19 -4.33
CA ARG A 42 5.41 9.75 -4.35
C ARG A 42 5.43 11.22 -3.93
N GLU A 43 4.49 12.02 -4.43
CA GLU A 43 4.35 13.43 -4.05
C GLU A 43 4.05 13.59 -2.56
N VAL A 44 3.19 12.73 -2.01
CA VAL A 44 2.88 12.72 -0.57
C VAL A 44 4.12 12.36 0.26
N ILE A 45 4.90 11.35 -0.14
CA ILE A 45 6.15 10.99 0.56
C ILE A 45 7.15 12.15 0.49
N LEU A 46 7.29 12.76 -0.69
CA LEU A 46 8.17 13.91 -0.89
C LEU A 46 7.78 15.07 0.04
N ALA A 47 6.48 15.34 0.18
CA ALA A 47 5.97 16.43 1.00
C ALA A 47 6.11 16.17 2.51
N LEU A 48 5.93 14.92 2.97
CA LEU A 48 5.90 14.58 4.39
C LEU A 48 7.26 14.14 4.95
N ARG A 49 8.00 13.31 4.22
CA ARG A 49 9.26 12.70 4.66
C ARG A 49 10.49 13.25 3.95
N GLY A 50 10.27 14.01 2.88
CA GLY A 50 11.34 14.65 2.12
C GLY A 50 11.95 13.77 1.02
N PRO A 51 12.88 14.34 0.25
CA PRO A 51 13.43 13.71 -0.96
C PRO A 51 14.35 12.52 -0.70
N ALA A 52 14.95 12.41 0.49
CA ALA A 52 15.82 11.28 0.84
C ALA A 52 15.02 9.97 0.90
N VAL A 53 13.95 9.95 1.71
CA VAL A 53 13.05 8.80 1.85
C VAL A 53 12.33 8.52 0.54
N ALA A 54 11.87 9.55 -0.17
CA ALA A 54 11.20 9.38 -1.47
C ALA A 54 12.08 8.73 -2.55
N ARG A 55 13.42 8.83 -2.45
CA ARG A 55 14.36 8.14 -3.36
C ARG A 55 14.62 6.70 -2.96
N GLN A 56 14.52 6.39 -1.67
CA GLN A 56 14.68 5.04 -1.15
C GLN A 56 13.39 4.22 -1.26
N CYS A 57 12.24 4.88 -1.43
CA CYS A 57 10.99 4.21 -1.73
C CYS A 57 10.89 3.80 -3.20
N GLN A 58 10.58 2.52 -3.43
CA GLN A 58 10.24 1.98 -4.74
C GLN A 58 8.73 1.88 -4.85
N ILE A 59 8.12 2.38 -5.93
CA ILE A 59 6.67 2.28 -6.12
C ILE A 59 6.39 1.36 -7.30
N VAL A 60 5.60 0.32 -7.06
CA VAL A 60 5.27 -0.71 -8.06
C VAL A 60 3.77 -0.69 -8.31
N ALA A 61 3.39 -0.38 -9.55
CA ALA A 61 2.00 -0.46 -9.97
C ALA A 61 1.65 -1.89 -10.40
N VAL A 62 0.65 -2.45 -9.74
CA VAL A 62 0.09 -3.78 -9.99
C VAL A 62 -1.40 -3.62 -10.27
N ASN A 63 -1.79 -3.87 -11.52
CA ASN A 63 -3.19 -3.85 -11.92
C ASN A 63 -3.64 -5.23 -12.42
N ARG A 64 -2.72 -5.97 -13.05
CA ARG A 64 -2.98 -7.27 -13.66
C ARG A 64 -2.16 -8.36 -13.00
N ARG A 65 -2.58 -9.61 -13.19
CA ARG A 65 -1.85 -10.79 -12.70
C ARG A 65 -0.42 -10.87 -13.23
N CYS A 66 -0.17 -10.45 -14.48
CA CYS A 66 1.19 -10.38 -15.02
C CYS A 66 2.08 -9.32 -14.34
N ASP A 67 1.49 -8.27 -13.74
CA ASP A 67 2.27 -7.30 -12.98
C ASP A 67 2.80 -7.87 -11.67
N LEU A 68 2.24 -9.00 -11.18
CA LEU A 68 2.73 -9.68 -9.99
C LEU A 68 4.14 -10.23 -10.16
N GLU A 69 4.60 -10.45 -11.39
CA GLU A 69 5.98 -10.83 -11.67
C GLU A 69 6.96 -9.75 -11.18
N LYS A 70 6.53 -8.47 -11.16
CA LYS A 70 7.33 -7.35 -10.62
C LYS A 70 7.48 -7.44 -9.09
N LEU A 71 6.64 -8.22 -8.43
CA LEU A 71 6.72 -8.46 -6.99
C LEU A 71 7.67 -9.61 -6.66
N MET A 72 7.98 -10.47 -7.62
CA MET A 72 8.89 -11.59 -7.39
C MET A 72 10.33 -11.09 -7.21
N GLY A 73 10.95 -11.45 -6.09
CA GLY A 73 12.32 -11.05 -5.77
C GLY A 73 12.45 -9.65 -5.17
N LEU A 74 11.33 -8.99 -4.85
CA LEU A 74 11.37 -7.81 -3.99
C LEU A 74 11.85 -8.23 -2.60
N ARG A 75 12.87 -7.53 -2.10
CA ARG A 75 13.40 -7.74 -0.75
C ARG A 75 13.21 -6.48 0.07
N GLY A 76 12.92 -6.65 1.36
CA GLY A 76 12.79 -5.55 2.32
C GLY A 76 11.34 -5.26 2.72
N HIS A 77 11.10 -4.04 3.21
CA HIS A 77 9.79 -3.65 3.72
C HIS A 77 8.83 -3.37 2.56
N VAL A 78 7.71 -4.09 2.51
CA VAL A 78 6.68 -3.91 1.48
C VAL A 78 5.38 -3.42 2.11
N VAL A 79 4.78 -2.40 1.51
CA VAL A 79 3.56 -1.74 1.98
C VAL A 79 2.53 -1.71 0.87
N LEU A 80 1.28 -2.02 1.19
CA LEU A 80 0.16 -1.99 0.26
C LEU A 80 -0.58 -0.64 0.40
N ASP A 81 -0.79 0.07 -0.71
CA ASP A 81 -1.67 1.24 -0.71
C ASP A 81 -3.12 0.81 -0.38
N PRO A 82 -3.85 1.57 0.46
CA PRO A 82 -5.22 1.23 0.83
C PRO A 82 -6.17 1.06 -0.38
N SER A 83 -6.01 1.87 -1.43
CA SER A 83 -6.83 1.74 -2.64
C SER A 83 -6.51 0.47 -3.43
N PHE A 84 -5.32 -0.11 -3.28
CA PHE A 84 -5.01 -1.43 -3.84
C PHE A 84 -5.81 -2.52 -3.10
N SER A 85 -5.85 -2.49 -1.76
CA SER A 85 -6.61 -3.46 -0.98
C SER A 85 -8.12 -3.41 -1.26
N ASP A 86 -8.67 -2.22 -1.51
CA ASP A 86 -10.10 -2.05 -1.75
C ASP A 86 -10.53 -2.33 -3.20
N ARG A 87 -9.67 -2.00 -4.18
CA ARG A 87 -10.05 -2.03 -5.60
C ARG A 87 -9.39 -3.13 -6.43
N ALA A 88 -8.32 -3.76 -5.94
CA ALA A 88 -7.72 -4.88 -6.64
C ALA A 88 -8.66 -6.09 -6.58
N SER A 89 -8.74 -6.83 -7.68
CA SER A 89 -9.51 -8.08 -7.74
C SER A 89 -9.01 -9.07 -6.69
N GLU A 90 -9.91 -9.91 -6.17
CA GLU A 90 -9.59 -10.89 -5.13
C GLU A 90 -8.43 -11.82 -5.53
N ASP A 91 -8.38 -12.26 -6.78
CA ASP A 91 -7.27 -13.07 -7.31
C ASP A 91 -5.91 -12.35 -7.20
N VAL A 92 -5.88 -11.06 -7.54
CA VAL A 92 -4.66 -10.24 -7.48
C VAL A 92 -4.26 -10.00 -6.03
N ARG A 93 -5.22 -9.74 -5.14
CA ARG A 93 -4.98 -9.57 -3.70
C ARG A 93 -4.44 -10.85 -3.07
N ARG A 94 -5.05 -12.00 -3.37
CA ARG A 94 -4.62 -13.30 -2.84
C ARG A 94 -3.22 -13.65 -3.32
N ALA A 95 -2.94 -13.43 -4.60
CA ALA A 95 -1.62 -13.70 -5.16
C ALA A 95 -0.54 -12.73 -4.62
N ALA A 96 -0.84 -11.43 -4.50
CA ALA A 96 0.06 -10.47 -3.86
C ALA A 96 0.30 -10.86 -2.39
N SER A 97 -0.74 -11.21 -1.64
CA SER A 97 -0.60 -11.64 -0.24
C SER A 97 0.26 -12.89 -0.11
N ALA A 98 0.10 -13.87 -1.01
CA ALA A 98 0.92 -15.07 -1.04
C ALA A 98 2.40 -14.77 -1.32
N LEU A 99 2.69 -13.83 -2.23
CA LEU A 99 4.07 -13.41 -2.52
C LEU A 99 4.70 -12.65 -1.35
N LEU A 100 3.93 -11.81 -0.66
CA LEU A 100 4.43 -11.00 0.46
C LEU A 100 4.59 -11.79 1.77
N TYR A 101 3.81 -12.86 1.97
CA TYR A 101 3.94 -13.73 3.16
C TYR A 101 5.19 -14.61 3.13
N VAL A 102 5.72 -14.92 1.92
CA VAL A 102 6.85 -15.85 1.76
C VAL A 102 8.20 -15.19 2.07
N ASP A 103 8.30 -13.86 2.06
CA ASP A 103 9.55 -13.11 2.29
C ASP A 103 9.84 -12.71 3.76
N GLY A 104 9.21 -13.37 4.75
CA GLY A 104 9.83 -13.53 6.07
C GLY A 104 9.85 -12.32 7.02
N GLN A 105 8.88 -11.40 6.95
CA GLN A 105 8.59 -10.42 8.01
C GLN A 105 7.07 -10.38 8.28
N GLY A 106 6.52 -11.52 8.70
CA GLY A 106 5.16 -11.62 9.21
C GLY A 106 5.07 -10.99 10.59
N VAL A 107 4.70 -9.71 10.66
CA VAL A 107 3.98 -9.19 11.83
C VAL A 107 2.69 -8.57 11.33
N PRO A 108 1.53 -9.22 11.50
CA PRO A 108 0.26 -8.53 11.41
C PRO A 108 0.17 -7.56 12.60
N ARG A 109 0.53 -6.29 12.42
CA ARG A 109 0.15 -5.27 13.39
C ARG A 109 -1.35 -5.02 13.25
N ARG A 110 -2.08 -5.79 14.06
CA ARG A 110 -3.49 -5.63 14.47
C ARG A 110 -4.44 -5.24 13.33
N LEU A 111 -5.00 -6.26 12.68
CA LEU A 111 -6.42 -6.17 12.33
C LEU A 111 -7.16 -5.85 13.64
N CYS A 112 -7.81 -4.69 13.69
CA CYS A 112 -8.77 -4.36 14.73
C CYS A 112 -9.68 -5.57 14.92
N ALA A 113 -9.65 -6.14 16.13
CA ALA A 113 -10.70 -7.04 16.57
C ALA A 113 -12.02 -6.27 16.51
N PRO A 114 -13.12 -6.84 15.99
CA PRO A 114 -14.43 -6.30 16.27
C PRO A 114 -14.66 -6.43 17.78
N PRO A 115 -14.94 -5.33 18.52
CA PRO A 115 -15.56 -5.48 19.82
C PRO A 115 -17.01 -5.86 19.52
N ASP A 116 -17.35 -7.14 19.68
CA ASP A 116 -18.66 -7.61 20.16
C ASP A 116 -18.73 -9.13 19.97
N ALA A 117 -18.16 -9.82 20.95
CA ALA A 117 -18.50 -11.20 21.27
C ALA A 117 -18.74 -11.25 22.78
N VAL A 118 -19.94 -10.83 23.19
CA VAL A 118 -20.66 -11.35 24.37
C VAL A 118 -22.15 -11.36 24.02
#